data_AF-A0A1Q5A861-F1
#
_entry.id   AF-A0A1Q5A861-F1
#
_cell.length_a   1.000
_cell.length_b   1.000
_cell.length_c   1.000
_cell.angle_alpha   90.00
_cell.angle_beta   90.00
_cell.angle_gamma   90.00
#
_symmetry.space_group_name_H-M   'P 1'
#
loop_
_entity.id
_entity.type
_entity.pdbx_description
1 polymer ?
#
loop_
_entity_poly.entity_id
_entity_poly.type
_entity_poly.pdbx_seq_one_letter_code
_entity_poly.pdbx_strand_id
1 'polypeptide(L)'
;MASVCACGEYFNVSAEGELCLNPGVMGLREIVYFRTPGTHQFRRGDYPSLARVRVRVQGAGGGSGGADSDPGGSIPRPGAAAGGYSENIFEVGELSAVETVVVGAGGTGGVGNNPGTDGGSSAFGGVVTAFGGGGGSANSESGTTNITANGISGAGSGAGEGAIRISASQGMSGRGGDSMLGFGGYGQTTTGPGGGTRGWGAGAGGAFSCNGWSQPGTVGGNGTVIVELYG
;
A
#
# COMPACT_ATOMS: atom_id res chain seq x y z
N MET A 1 8.10 50.48 -33.50
CA MET A 1 8.25 49.07 -33.08
C MET A 1 7.66 48.94 -31.70
N ALA A 2 6.59 48.15 -31.54
CA ALA A 2 6.11 47.80 -30.21
C ALA A 2 7.05 46.69 -29.67
N SER A 3 7.88 46.99 -28.68
CA SER A 3 8.64 45.97 -27.98
C SER A 3 7.71 45.29 -26.97
N VAL A 4 7.35 44.04 -27.23
CA VAL A 4 6.66 43.22 -26.23
C VAL A 4 7.72 42.70 -25.28
N CYS A 5 7.79 43.27 -24.07
CA CYS A 5 8.63 42.75 -23.00
C CYS A 5 7.88 41.59 -22.34
N ALA A 6 8.14 40.36 -22.79
CA ALA A 6 7.74 39.17 -22.03
C ALA A 6 8.72 38.99 -20.85
N CYS A 7 8.19 38.66 -19.67
CA CYS A 7 9.06 38.25 -18.57
C CYS A 7 9.67 36.89 -18.94
N GLY A 8 10.94 36.89 -19.33
CA GLY A 8 11.65 35.70 -19.83
C GLY A 8 11.71 34.54 -18.84
N GLU A 9 11.39 34.79 -17.58
CA GLU A 9 11.27 33.76 -16.54
C GLU A 9 10.00 32.92 -16.69
N TYR A 10 8.87 33.52 -17.10
CA TYR A 10 7.56 32.84 -17.18
C TYR A 10 7.09 32.61 -18.62
N PHE A 11 7.50 33.48 -19.55
CA PHE A 11 7.03 33.45 -20.92
C PHE A 11 8.20 33.58 -21.90
N ASN A 12 8.13 32.83 -22.98
CA ASN A 12 8.95 33.05 -24.16
C ASN A 12 8.09 33.55 -25.32
N VAL A 13 8.74 34.02 -26.38
CA VAL A 13 8.08 34.36 -27.65
C VAL A 13 8.61 33.38 -28.69
N SER A 14 7.72 32.65 -29.36
CA SER A 14 8.09 31.69 -30.40
C SER A 14 8.66 32.40 -31.64
N ALA A 15 9.23 31.63 -32.58
CA ALA A 15 9.72 32.17 -33.84
C ALA A 15 8.61 32.82 -34.69
N GLU A 16 7.35 32.42 -34.45
CA GLU A 16 6.14 32.94 -35.08
C GLU A 16 5.54 34.15 -34.36
N GLY A 17 6.14 34.59 -33.24
CA GLY A 17 5.69 35.75 -32.47
C GLY A 17 4.60 35.44 -31.44
N GLU A 18 4.33 34.16 -31.16
CA GLU A 18 3.35 33.74 -30.15
C GLU A 18 3.96 33.80 -28.74
N LEU A 19 3.21 34.27 -27.75
CA LEU A 19 3.61 34.22 -26.35
C LEU A 19 3.37 32.80 -25.80
N CYS A 20 4.43 32.05 -25.49
CA CYS A 20 4.31 30.73 -24.89
C CYS A 20 4.77 30.75 -23.43
N LEU A 21 4.19 29.89 -22.60
CA LEU A 21 4.67 29.65 -21.25
C LEU A 21 5.93 28.79 -21.29
N ASN A 22 6.92 29.14 -20.46
CA ASN A 22 8.09 28.29 -20.27
C ASN A 22 7.67 26.97 -19.60
N PRO A 23 8.09 25.80 -20.10
CA PRO A 23 7.85 24.55 -19.40
C PRO A 23 8.38 24.59 -17.97
N GLY A 24 7.57 24.16 -17.00
CA GLY A 24 7.93 24.06 -15.58
C GLY A 24 7.49 25.23 -14.72
N VAL A 25 6.89 26.27 -15.33
CA VAL A 25 6.35 27.43 -14.63
C VAL A 25 4.87 27.28 -14.29
N MET A 26 4.19 26.29 -14.86
CA MET A 26 2.85 25.90 -14.46
C MET A 26 2.96 24.94 -13.26
N GLY A 27 2.01 25.06 -12.33
CA GLY A 27 1.95 24.18 -11.18
C GLY A 27 1.53 22.75 -11.57
N LEU A 28 0.93 22.06 -10.60
CA LEU A 28 0.32 20.75 -10.84
C LEU A 28 -0.73 20.84 -11.94
N ARG A 29 -0.59 20.01 -12.98
CA ARG A 29 -1.51 19.96 -14.12
C ARG A 29 -2.48 18.80 -14.03
N GLU A 30 -1.96 17.62 -13.70
CA GLU A 30 -2.73 16.38 -13.72
C GLU A 30 -2.14 15.37 -12.72
N ILE A 31 -2.98 14.46 -12.23
CA ILE A 31 -2.55 13.33 -11.40
C ILE A 31 -3.03 12.04 -12.07
N VAL A 32 -2.07 11.17 -12.39
CA VAL A 32 -2.32 9.84 -12.96
C VAL A 32 -2.24 8.79 -11.86
N TYR A 33 -3.24 7.92 -11.78
CA TYR A 33 -3.32 6.86 -10.78
C TYR A 33 -3.23 5.48 -11.41
N PHE A 34 -2.28 4.67 -10.92
CA PHE A 34 -2.21 3.23 -11.20
C PHE A 34 -2.60 2.46 -9.93
N ARG A 35 -3.80 1.87 -9.94
CA ARG A 35 -4.44 1.24 -8.76
C ARG A 35 -4.67 -0.26 -8.92
N THR A 36 -4.75 -0.73 -10.16
CA THR A 36 -4.97 -2.14 -10.45
C THR A 36 -3.64 -2.89 -10.37
N PRO A 37 -3.53 -3.97 -9.57
CA PRO A 37 -2.31 -4.77 -9.52
C PRO A 37 -1.88 -5.27 -10.90
N GLY A 38 -0.57 -5.33 -11.11
CA GLY A 38 0.04 -5.75 -12.37
C GLY A 38 0.99 -4.71 -12.96
N THR A 39 1.32 -4.91 -14.23
CA THR A 39 2.27 -4.08 -14.97
C THR A 39 1.55 -3.13 -15.91
N HIS A 40 1.92 -1.86 -15.87
CA HIS A 40 1.41 -0.77 -16.68
C HIS A 40 2.57 0.01 -17.31
N GLN A 41 2.23 0.92 -18.22
CA GLN A 41 3.20 1.82 -18.84
C GLN A 41 2.82 3.27 -18.60
N PHE A 42 3.81 4.09 -18.27
CA PHE A 42 3.71 5.54 -18.29
C PHE A 42 4.51 6.07 -19.48
N ARG A 43 3.91 6.89 -20.33
CA ARG A 43 4.56 7.45 -21.52
C ARG A 43 4.63 8.95 -21.40
N ARG A 44 5.83 9.53 -21.29
CA ARG A 44 5.97 10.98 -21.16
C ARG A 44 5.50 11.74 -22.41
N GLY A 45 5.55 11.09 -23.57
CA GLY A 45 5.10 11.66 -24.85
C GLY A 45 3.59 11.97 -24.91
N ASP A 46 2.79 11.33 -24.04
CA ASP A 46 1.36 11.61 -23.92
C ASP A 46 1.09 12.95 -23.21
N TYR A 47 2.14 13.58 -22.63
CA TYR A 47 2.08 14.82 -21.87
C TYR A 47 3.07 15.87 -22.44
N PRO A 48 2.74 16.57 -23.54
CA PRO A 48 3.68 17.46 -24.24
C PRO A 48 4.16 18.66 -23.41
N SER A 49 3.36 19.11 -22.44
CA SER A 49 3.73 20.22 -21.55
C SER A 49 4.46 19.74 -20.29
N LEU A 50 4.90 18.49 -20.20
CA LEU A 50 5.49 17.94 -18.99
C LEU A 50 6.91 18.46 -18.78
N ALA A 51 7.15 19.09 -17.64
CA ALA A 51 8.47 19.55 -17.22
C ALA A 51 9.02 18.71 -16.07
N ARG A 52 8.17 18.34 -15.10
CA ARG A 52 8.55 17.53 -13.92
C ARG A 52 7.48 16.55 -13.54
N VAL A 53 7.87 15.45 -12.91
CA VAL A 53 6.94 14.51 -12.27
C VAL A 53 7.28 14.34 -10.80
N ARG A 54 6.27 14.30 -9.93
CA ARG A 54 6.40 13.72 -8.60
C ARG A 54 5.76 12.35 -8.61
N VAL A 55 6.54 11.35 -8.25
CA VAL A 55 6.10 9.95 -8.22
C VAL A 55 6.00 9.52 -6.77
N ARG A 56 4.86 8.95 -6.40
CA ARG A 56 4.59 8.39 -5.07
C ARG A 56 4.19 6.93 -5.23
N VAL A 57 4.90 6.04 -4.57
CA VAL A 57 4.75 4.60 -4.69
C VAL A 57 4.46 4.01 -3.33
N GLN A 58 3.39 3.23 -3.24
CA GLN A 58 2.98 2.50 -2.05
C GLN A 58 2.97 1.00 -2.38
N GLY A 59 3.77 0.23 -1.65
CA GLY A 59 3.76 -1.23 -1.72
C GLY A 59 2.47 -1.80 -1.16
N ALA A 60 2.08 -3.00 -1.58
CA ALA A 60 0.88 -3.66 -1.08
C ALA A 60 1.08 -4.18 0.35
N GLY A 61 0.00 -4.29 1.13
CA GLY A 61 0.05 -4.87 2.48
C GLY A 61 -0.07 -6.40 2.47
N GLY A 62 0.42 -7.03 3.54
CA GLY A 62 0.32 -8.48 3.72
C GLY A 62 -1.09 -8.94 4.09
N GLY A 63 -1.42 -10.18 3.75
CA GLY A 63 -2.65 -10.85 4.20
C GLY A 63 -2.46 -11.44 5.58
N SER A 64 -3.52 -11.55 6.39
CA SER A 64 -3.40 -12.03 7.78
C SER A 64 -3.42 -13.55 7.88
N GLY A 65 -2.92 -14.10 8.98
CA GLY A 65 -2.99 -15.53 9.25
C GLY A 65 -4.43 -16.02 9.43
N GLY A 66 -4.72 -17.22 8.95
CA GLY A 66 -5.97 -17.92 9.25
C GLY A 66 -5.93 -18.56 10.63
N ALA A 67 -7.09 -18.83 11.22
CA ALA A 67 -7.23 -19.45 12.53
C ALA A 67 -8.22 -20.62 12.48
N ASP A 68 -7.83 -21.77 13.02
CA ASP A 68 -8.68 -22.96 13.10
C ASP A 68 -8.47 -23.62 14.46
N SER A 69 -9.26 -23.20 15.45
CA SER A 69 -9.11 -23.68 16.83
C SER A 69 -9.77 -25.04 17.00
N ASP A 70 -9.28 -25.82 17.97
CA ASP A 70 -9.97 -27.03 18.41
C ASP A 70 -11.27 -26.70 19.17
N PRO A 71 -12.17 -27.68 19.34
CA PRO A 71 -13.27 -27.58 20.28
C PRO A 71 -12.78 -27.22 21.69
N GLY A 72 -13.38 -26.20 22.31
CA GLY A 72 -13.00 -25.74 23.64
C GLY A 72 -11.69 -24.95 23.71
N GLY A 73 -11.10 -24.55 22.58
CA GLY A 73 -9.96 -23.62 22.50
C GLY A 73 -10.28 -22.37 21.69
N SER A 74 -9.37 -21.40 21.71
CA SER A 74 -9.37 -20.25 20.79
C SER A 74 -8.03 -20.07 20.11
N ILE A 75 -7.97 -19.27 19.04
CA ILE A 75 -6.76 -18.80 18.36
C ILE A 75 -6.97 -17.33 17.97
N PRO A 76 -6.28 -16.39 18.63
CA PRO A 76 -6.19 -15.02 18.15
C PRO A 76 -4.95 -14.86 17.26
N ARG A 77 -5.10 -14.23 16.09
CA ARG A 77 -3.98 -13.94 15.19
C ARG A 77 -3.56 -12.48 15.27
N PRO A 78 -2.26 -12.16 15.19
CA PRO A 78 -1.85 -10.78 15.02
C PRO A 78 -2.22 -10.26 13.64
N GLY A 79 -2.15 -8.94 13.47
CA GLY A 79 -2.32 -8.31 12.17
C GLY A 79 -1.12 -8.53 11.25
N ALA A 80 -1.34 -8.39 9.94
CA ALA A 80 -0.28 -8.36 8.94
C ALA A 80 0.34 -6.97 8.80
N ALA A 81 1.52 -6.89 8.20
CA ALA A 81 2.22 -5.62 8.03
C ALA A 81 1.74 -4.84 6.80
N ALA A 82 1.86 -3.52 6.85
CA ALA A 82 1.66 -2.64 5.70
C ALA A 82 2.82 -2.73 4.69
N GLY A 83 2.59 -2.30 3.45
CA GLY A 83 3.64 -2.07 2.46
C GLY A 83 4.38 -0.75 2.68
N GLY A 84 5.60 -0.68 2.16
CA GLY A 84 6.48 0.48 2.21
C GLY A 84 5.95 1.68 1.42
N TYR A 85 6.57 2.83 1.62
CA TYR A 85 6.33 4.04 0.86
C TYR A 85 7.64 4.60 0.31
N SER A 86 7.63 5.06 -0.93
CA SER A 86 8.76 5.75 -1.55
C SER A 86 8.24 6.85 -2.45
N GLU A 87 8.92 7.99 -2.48
CA GLU A 87 8.60 9.09 -3.39
C GLU A 87 9.86 9.76 -3.91
N ASN A 88 9.76 10.30 -5.11
CA ASN A 88 10.80 11.16 -5.67
C ASN A 88 10.20 12.16 -6.68
N ILE A 89 10.96 13.21 -6.98
CA ILE A 89 10.66 14.17 -8.04
C ILE A 89 11.73 14.03 -9.11
N PHE A 90 11.31 14.00 -10.38
CA PHE A 90 12.19 13.91 -11.54
C PHE A 90 11.92 15.06 -12.50
N GLU A 91 12.98 15.57 -13.11
CA GLU A 91 12.88 16.38 -14.32
C GLU A 91 12.51 15.47 -15.51
N VAL A 92 11.75 15.99 -16.47
CA VAL A 92 11.26 15.19 -17.61
C VAL A 92 12.40 14.54 -18.40
N GLY A 93 13.57 15.18 -18.43
CA GLY A 93 14.78 14.70 -19.11
C GLY A 93 15.43 13.49 -18.44
N GLU A 94 15.17 13.24 -17.15
CA GLU A 94 15.68 12.09 -16.39
C GLU A 94 14.86 10.81 -16.64
N LEU A 95 13.65 10.96 -17.18
CA LEU A 95 12.78 9.85 -17.51
C LEU A 95 13.10 9.26 -18.89
N SER A 96 12.84 7.96 -19.02
CA SER A 96 12.75 7.30 -20.32
C SER A 96 11.51 7.76 -21.09
N ALA A 97 11.47 7.47 -22.39
CA ALA A 97 10.26 7.73 -23.18
C ALA A 97 9.04 6.94 -22.66
N VAL A 98 9.28 5.72 -22.16
CA VAL A 98 8.30 4.84 -21.53
C VAL A 98 8.88 4.31 -20.23
N GLU A 99 8.16 4.48 -19.14
CA GLU A 99 8.48 3.93 -17.83
C GLU A 99 7.57 2.74 -17.52
N THR A 100 8.16 1.66 -16.99
CA THR A 100 7.38 0.52 -16.50
C THR A 100 6.84 0.84 -15.12
N VAL A 101 5.54 0.65 -14.92
CA VAL A 101 4.89 0.83 -13.62
C VAL A 101 4.40 -0.52 -13.12
N VAL A 102 4.78 -0.87 -11.90
CA VAL A 102 4.33 -2.11 -11.24
C VAL A 102 3.49 -1.73 -10.03
N VAL A 103 2.29 -2.29 -9.95
CA VAL A 103 1.41 -2.16 -8.79
C VAL A 103 1.32 -3.52 -8.10
N GLY A 104 1.75 -3.57 -6.83
CA GLY A 104 1.70 -4.78 -6.03
C GLY A 104 0.26 -5.22 -5.69
N ALA A 105 0.00 -6.52 -5.73
CA ALA A 105 -1.23 -7.10 -5.19
C ALA A 105 -1.14 -7.26 -3.68
N GLY A 106 -2.25 -7.07 -2.97
CA GLY A 106 -2.35 -7.39 -1.55
C GLY A 106 -2.09 -8.88 -1.29
N GLY A 107 -1.46 -9.17 -0.15
CA GLY A 107 -1.23 -10.54 0.28
C GLY A 107 -2.55 -11.26 0.57
N THR A 108 -2.61 -12.55 0.23
CA THR A 108 -3.77 -13.39 0.51
C THR A 108 -3.83 -13.78 1.98
N GLY A 109 -5.05 -13.91 2.52
CA GLY A 109 -5.25 -14.40 3.88
C GLY A 109 -4.96 -15.89 4.00
N GLY A 110 -4.39 -16.31 5.14
CA GLY A 110 -4.15 -17.72 5.43
C GLY A 110 -5.45 -18.50 5.58
N VAL A 111 -5.43 -19.78 5.20
CA VAL A 111 -6.55 -20.71 5.34
C VAL A 111 -6.22 -21.77 6.39
N GLY A 112 -7.20 -22.13 7.23
CA GLY A 112 -6.95 -23.01 8.38
C GLY A 112 -5.95 -22.38 9.33
N ASN A 113 -5.06 -23.16 9.93
CA ASN A 113 -4.06 -22.68 10.88
C ASN A 113 -2.73 -22.22 10.23
N ASN A 114 -2.79 -21.56 9.08
CA ASN A 114 -1.61 -21.16 8.28
C ASN A 114 -1.38 -19.65 8.23
N PRO A 115 -0.13 -19.19 8.00
CA PRO A 115 0.17 -17.78 7.82
C PRO A 115 -0.48 -17.21 6.55
N GLY A 116 -0.66 -15.90 6.51
CA GLY A 116 -1.00 -15.18 5.29
C GLY A 116 0.22 -14.97 4.39
N THR A 117 0.00 -14.56 3.15
CA THR A 117 1.10 -14.28 2.22
C THR A 117 1.52 -12.82 2.27
N ASP A 118 2.76 -12.57 1.87
CA ASP A 118 3.29 -11.21 1.70
C ASP A 118 2.53 -10.46 0.60
N GLY A 119 2.50 -9.13 0.72
CA GLY A 119 2.06 -8.23 -0.34
C GLY A 119 3.13 -8.07 -1.43
N GLY A 120 2.69 -7.75 -2.64
CA GLY A 120 3.61 -7.43 -3.74
C GLY A 120 4.22 -6.02 -3.61
N SER A 121 5.46 -5.89 -4.10
CA SER A 121 6.10 -4.58 -4.26
C SER A 121 5.45 -3.76 -5.36
N SER A 122 5.49 -2.43 -5.22
CA SER A 122 5.11 -1.48 -6.26
C SER A 122 6.35 -0.69 -6.70
N ALA A 123 6.39 -0.26 -7.97
CA ALA A 123 7.51 0.49 -8.50
C ALA A 123 7.15 1.37 -9.70
N PHE A 124 7.96 2.41 -9.93
CA PHE A 124 7.96 3.24 -11.14
C PHE A 124 9.37 3.27 -11.72
N GLY A 125 9.55 2.77 -12.94
CA GLY A 125 10.82 2.76 -13.68
C GLY A 125 11.96 1.97 -13.01
N GLY A 126 11.69 1.25 -11.91
CA GLY A 126 12.71 0.70 -11.02
C GLY A 126 13.45 1.74 -10.17
N VAL A 127 13.17 3.04 -10.39
CA VAL A 127 13.83 4.17 -9.71
C VAL A 127 13.13 4.58 -8.42
N VAL A 128 11.81 4.40 -8.33
CA VAL A 128 11.03 4.57 -7.10
C VAL A 128 10.39 3.23 -6.78
N THR A 129 10.82 2.58 -5.71
CA THR A 129 10.38 1.24 -5.33
C THR A 129 9.89 1.24 -3.90
N ALA A 130 8.75 0.60 -3.67
CA ALA A 130 8.22 0.36 -2.34
C ALA A 130 7.92 -1.14 -2.16
N PHE A 131 8.56 -1.74 -1.15
CA PHE A 131 8.40 -3.16 -0.84
C PHE A 131 7.01 -3.47 -0.33
N GLY A 132 6.52 -4.69 -0.60
CA GLY A 132 5.30 -5.19 0.01
C GLY A 132 5.45 -5.48 1.50
N GLY A 133 4.33 -5.51 2.22
CA GLY A 133 4.26 -5.84 3.64
C GLY A 133 4.27 -7.35 3.88
N GLY A 134 4.88 -7.79 4.98
CA GLY A 134 4.89 -9.18 5.40
C GLY A 134 3.50 -9.70 5.77
N GLY A 135 3.19 -10.94 5.37
CA GLY A 135 1.97 -11.66 5.73
C GLY A 135 1.90 -11.91 7.23
N GLY A 136 0.69 -11.95 7.79
CA GLY A 136 0.45 -12.20 9.21
C GLY A 136 0.84 -13.62 9.60
N SER A 137 1.44 -13.77 10.78
CA SER A 137 1.99 -15.03 11.26
C SER A 137 0.94 -15.99 11.78
N ALA A 138 1.29 -17.28 11.80
CA ALA A 138 0.56 -18.34 12.47
C ALA A 138 1.15 -18.69 13.86
N ASN A 139 1.48 -17.69 14.66
CA ASN A 139 2.28 -17.81 15.89
C ASN A 139 1.48 -18.07 17.18
N SER A 140 0.26 -18.57 17.07
CA SER A 140 -0.59 -18.94 18.22
C SER A 140 -1.25 -20.28 17.96
N GLU A 141 -1.08 -21.21 18.88
CA GLU A 141 -1.73 -22.53 18.84
C GLU A 141 -3.07 -22.50 19.56
N SER A 142 -3.97 -23.42 19.21
CA SER A 142 -5.24 -23.62 19.93
C SER A 142 -5.01 -23.85 21.43
N GLY A 143 -5.88 -23.31 22.28
CA GLY A 143 -5.77 -23.52 23.72
C GLY A 143 -6.65 -22.60 24.56
N THR A 144 -6.46 -22.65 25.88
CA THR A 144 -7.39 -22.08 26.86
C THR A 144 -6.75 -21.08 27.82
N THR A 145 -5.42 -21.00 27.85
CA THR A 145 -4.65 -20.10 28.71
C THR A 145 -4.43 -18.75 28.08
N ASN A 146 -4.11 -17.75 28.90
CA ASN A 146 -3.79 -16.42 28.41
C ASN A 146 -2.46 -16.42 27.64
N ILE A 147 -2.47 -15.86 26.44
CA ILE A 147 -1.27 -15.67 25.61
C ILE A 147 -1.35 -14.35 24.87
N THR A 148 -0.21 -13.83 24.47
CA THR A 148 -0.12 -12.74 23.50
C THR A 148 0.71 -13.17 22.30
N ALA A 149 0.40 -12.59 21.15
CA ALA A 149 1.13 -12.82 19.90
C ALA A 149 1.42 -11.49 19.24
N ASN A 150 2.69 -11.26 18.89
CA ASN A 150 3.09 -10.02 18.22
C ASN A 150 2.87 -10.13 16.71
N GLY A 151 2.52 -9.00 16.09
CA GLY A 151 2.49 -8.86 14.65
C GLY A 151 3.88 -8.73 14.04
N ILE A 152 3.91 -8.79 12.71
CA ILE A 152 5.15 -8.70 11.93
C ILE A 152 5.43 -7.24 11.59
N SER A 153 6.72 -6.86 11.62
CA SER A 153 7.17 -5.53 11.19
C SER A 153 6.94 -5.34 9.70
N GLY A 154 6.56 -4.13 9.32
CA GLY A 154 6.59 -3.70 7.92
C GLY A 154 8.02 -3.43 7.45
N ALA A 155 8.30 -3.71 6.17
CA ALA A 155 9.58 -3.38 5.55
C ALA A 155 9.65 -1.87 5.26
N GLY A 156 9.89 -1.07 6.31
CA GLY A 156 9.86 0.39 6.24
C GLY A 156 8.45 0.99 6.33
N SER A 157 7.52 0.27 6.96
CA SER A 157 6.08 0.59 7.04
C SER A 157 5.48 0.17 8.38
N GLY A 158 4.19 0.46 8.61
CA GLY A 158 3.51 0.11 9.84
C GLY A 158 3.46 -1.40 10.08
N ALA A 159 3.87 -1.80 11.28
CA ALA A 159 3.76 -3.17 11.77
C ALA A 159 2.30 -3.55 12.02
N GLY A 160 1.98 -4.84 11.90
CA GLY A 160 0.73 -5.37 12.42
C GLY A 160 0.70 -5.31 13.95
N GLU A 161 -0.46 -5.02 14.52
CA GLU A 161 -0.66 -5.02 15.96
C GLU A 161 -0.72 -6.45 16.52
N GLY A 162 -0.45 -6.56 17.83
CA GLY A 162 -0.50 -7.83 18.54
C GLY A 162 -1.92 -8.32 18.83
N ALA A 163 -2.00 -9.57 19.23
CA ALA A 163 -3.23 -10.27 19.57
C ALA A 163 -3.15 -10.84 20.99
N ILE A 164 -4.30 -11.06 21.62
CA ILE A 164 -4.41 -11.58 22.98
C ILE A 164 -5.48 -12.65 23.09
N ARG A 165 -5.13 -13.76 23.73
CA ARG A 165 -6.09 -14.74 24.25
C ARG A 165 -6.29 -14.45 25.73
N ILE A 166 -7.56 -14.40 26.15
CA ILE A 166 -7.94 -14.31 27.56
C ILE A 166 -8.35 -15.69 28.06
N SER A 167 -9.08 -16.46 27.24
CA SER A 167 -9.56 -17.79 27.58
C SER A 167 -9.82 -18.66 26.33
N ALA A 168 -10.34 -19.87 26.56
CA ALA A 168 -10.87 -20.77 25.53
C ALA A 168 -11.88 -20.12 24.57
N SER A 169 -12.58 -19.07 25.00
CA SER A 169 -13.64 -18.44 24.23
C SER A 169 -13.50 -16.94 24.11
N GLN A 170 -12.53 -16.31 24.78
CA GLN A 170 -12.39 -14.86 24.83
C GLN A 170 -11.02 -14.40 24.36
N GLY A 171 -11.00 -13.35 23.53
CA GLY A 171 -9.77 -12.74 23.04
C GLY A 171 -10.02 -11.69 21.96
N MET A 172 -8.92 -11.16 21.45
CA MET A 172 -8.87 -10.15 20.42
C MET A 172 -7.68 -10.42 19.51
N SER A 173 -7.92 -10.40 18.22
CA SER A 173 -6.87 -10.45 17.20
C SER A 173 -6.31 -9.05 16.93
N GLY A 174 -5.13 -8.99 16.33
CA GLY A 174 -4.44 -7.74 16.06
C GLY A 174 -5.00 -7.00 14.84
N ARG A 175 -5.00 -5.68 14.90
CA ARG A 175 -5.22 -4.83 13.73
C ARG A 175 -4.04 -4.95 12.76
N GLY A 176 -4.30 -4.87 11.46
CA GLY A 176 -3.24 -4.78 10.47
C GLY A 176 -2.49 -3.46 10.54
N GLY A 177 -1.28 -3.42 9.97
CA GLY A 177 -0.45 -2.23 9.95
C GLY A 177 -1.02 -1.10 9.10
N ASP A 178 -0.86 0.13 9.57
CA ASP A 178 -1.16 1.33 8.81
C ASP A 178 -0.03 1.62 7.80
N SER A 179 -0.42 2.17 6.65
CA SER A 179 0.49 2.58 5.57
C SER A 179 0.42 4.11 5.41
N MET A 180 1.31 4.70 4.61
CA MET A 180 1.24 6.13 4.34
C MET A 180 -0.08 6.56 3.68
N LEU A 181 -0.70 5.66 2.88
CA LEU A 181 -1.89 5.97 2.06
C LEU A 181 -3.11 5.13 2.44
N GLY A 182 -3.13 4.52 3.63
CA GLY A 182 -4.17 3.58 4.00
C GLY A 182 -4.10 3.12 5.45
N PHE A 183 -5.22 2.62 5.93
CA PHE A 183 -5.39 2.12 7.29
C PHE A 183 -5.58 0.61 7.31
N GLY A 184 -4.86 -0.03 8.22
CA GLY A 184 -4.90 -1.46 8.49
C GLY A 184 -6.29 -1.96 8.84
N GLY A 185 -6.56 -3.21 8.45
CA GLY A 185 -7.81 -3.89 8.74
C GLY A 185 -8.00 -4.12 10.22
N TYR A 186 -9.26 -4.10 10.68
CA TYR A 186 -9.60 -4.35 12.08
C TYR A 186 -9.42 -5.82 12.43
N GLY A 187 -8.81 -6.09 13.59
CA GLY A 187 -8.81 -7.42 14.17
C GLY A 187 -10.22 -7.85 14.55
N GLN A 188 -10.55 -9.12 14.31
CA GLN A 188 -11.71 -9.79 14.87
C GLN A 188 -11.60 -9.97 16.39
N THR A 189 -12.72 -9.91 17.08
CA THR A 189 -12.84 -10.23 18.51
C THR A 189 -13.80 -11.38 18.71
N THR A 190 -14.00 -11.82 19.95
CA THR A 190 -14.97 -12.87 20.30
C THR A 190 -16.39 -12.59 19.79
N THR A 191 -16.81 -11.33 19.75
CA THR A 191 -18.19 -10.95 19.38
C THR A 191 -18.26 -9.93 18.25
N GLY A 192 -17.14 -9.28 17.91
CA GLY A 192 -17.05 -8.29 16.85
C GLY A 192 -16.38 -8.85 15.59
N PRO A 193 -16.96 -8.61 14.40
CA PRO A 193 -16.33 -9.02 13.15
C PRO A 193 -15.01 -8.29 12.94
N GLY A 194 -14.06 -8.95 12.28
CA GLY A 194 -12.90 -8.27 11.72
C GLY A 194 -13.31 -7.38 10.54
N GLY A 195 -12.38 -6.56 10.06
CA GLY A 195 -12.61 -5.67 8.92
C GLY A 195 -11.45 -5.67 7.95
N GLY A 196 -11.76 -5.48 6.67
CA GLY A 196 -10.76 -5.31 5.62
C GLY A 196 -9.99 -3.99 5.76
N THR A 197 -8.91 -3.89 4.99
CA THR A 197 -8.09 -2.67 4.87
C THR A 197 -8.85 -1.53 4.22
N ARG A 198 -8.43 -0.30 4.49
CA ARG A 198 -8.93 0.91 3.81
C ARG A 198 -7.79 1.67 3.17
N GLY A 199 -8.01 2.24 1.98
CA GLY A 199 -6.93 2.89 1.22
C GLY A 199 -5.97 1.87 0.61
N TRP A 200 -4.68 2.24 0.49
CA TRP A 200 -3.69 1.48 -0.28
C TRP A 200 -2.55 0.98 0.59
N GLY A 201 -2.10 -0.24 0.37
CA GLY A 201 -0.90 -0.80 0.99
C GLY A 201 -1.02 -1.15 2.48
N ALA A 202 -2.22 -1.06 3.05
CA ALA A 202 -2.43 -1.37 4.46
C ALA A 202 -2.43 -2.89 4.72
N GLY A 203 -1.99 -3.30 5.90
CA GLY A 203 -1.97 -4.71 6.33
C GLY A 203 -3.35 -5.21 6.75
N ALA A 204 -3.61 -6.50 6.53
CA ALA A 204 -4.85 -7.17 6.94
C ALA A 204 -4.99 -7.35 8.47
N GLY A 205 -6.22 -7.27 8.98
CA GLY A 205 -6.55 -7.57 10.37
C GLY A 205 -6.55 -9.07 10.65
N GLY A 206 -6.10 -9.48 11.83
CA GLY A 206 -6.01 -10.88 12.24
C GLY A 206 -7.36 -11.59 12.33
N ALA A 207 -7.36 -12.90 12.11
CA ALA A 207 -8.51 -13.77 12.39
C ALA A 207 -8.60 -14.10 13.89
N PHE A 208 -9.81 -14.34 14.38
CA PHE A 208 -10.06 -14.89 15.71
C PHE A 208 -10.98 -16.09 15.61
N SER A 209 -10.48 -17.27 15.97
CA SER A 209 -11.24 -18.52 15.99
C SER A 209 -11.48 -18.99 17.43
N CYS A 210 -12.65 -19.58 17.71
CA CYS A 210 -12.90 -20.28 18.96
C CYS A 210 -13.89 -21.45 18.77
N ASN A 211 -13.83 -22.44 19.65
CA ASN A 211 -14.76 -23.57 19.73
C ASN A 211 -14.92 -24.37 18.42
N GLY A 212 -13.82 -24.67 17.72
CA GLY A 212 -13.86 -25.52 16.53
C GLY A 212 -14.17 -24.77 15.23
N TRP A 213 -14.23 -23.43 15.25
CA TRP A 213 -14.67 -22.65 14.10
C TRP A 213 -13.49 -22.17 13.26
N SER A 214 -13.34 -22.67 12.04
CA SER A 214 -12.35 -22.14 11.11
C SER A 214 -12.70 -20.71 10.68
N GLN A 215 -11.71 -19.82 10.73
CA GLN A 215 -11.80 -18.41 10.34
C GLN A 215 -10.62 -18.07 9.42
N PRO A 216 -10.86 -17.85 8.12
CA PRO A 216 -9.79 -17.48 7.20
C PRO A 216 -9.25 -16.08 7.54
N GLY A 217 -7.98 -15.86 7.22
CA GLY A 217 -7.38 -14.55 7.25
C GLY A 217 -7.99 -13.62 6.20
N THR A 218 -7.74 -12.32 6.34
CA THR A 218 -8.19 -11.31 5.39
C THR A 218 -7.08 -10.91 4.42
N VAL A 219 -7.47 -10.44 3.24
CA VAL A 219 -6.54 -9.98 2.20
C VAL A 219 -6.01 -8.58 2.57
N GLY A 220 -4.72 -8.35 2.30
CA GLY A 220 -4.08 -7.04 2.47
C GLY A 220 -4.51 -6.02 1.40
N GLY A 221 -4.25 -4.74 1.65
CA GLY A 221 -4.56 -3.68 0.70
C GLY A 221 -3.60 -3.71 -0.50
N ASN A 222 -4.12 -3.61 -1.72
CA ASN A 222 -3.31 -3.45 -2.92
C ASN A 222 -2.41 -2.21 -2.83
N GLY A 223 -1.29 -2.22 -3.54
CA GLY A 223 -0.43 -1.05 -3.70
C GLY A 223 -1.03 0.01 -4.62
N THR A 224 -0.33 1.12 -4.79
CA THR A 224 -0.67 2.14 -5.79
C THR A 224 0.58 2.88 -6.24
N VAL A 225 0.54 3.38 -7.48
CA VAL A 225 1.49 4.37 -7.97
C VAL A 225 0.72 5.62 -8.38
N ILE A 226 1.17 6.78 -7.91
CA ILE A 226 0.56 8.09 -8.17
C ILE A 226 1.64 8.95 -8.84
N VAL A 227 1.32 9.50 -10.00
CA VAL A 227 2.21 10.37 -10.77
C VAL A 227 1.55 11.73 -10.89
N GLU A 228 2.13 12.72 -10.21
CA GLU A 228 1.73 14.12 -10.27
C GLU A 228 2.55 14.81 -11.38
N LEU A 229 1.86 15.40 -12.37
CA LEU A 229 2.46 15.98 -13.57
C LEU A 229 2.51 17.51 -13.44
N TYR A 230 3.70 18.08 -13.61
CA TYR A 230 3.95 19.52 -13.54
C TYR A 230 4.47 20.02 -14.88
N GLY A 231 3.98 21.18 -15.31
CA GLY A 231 4.25 21.70 -16.66
C GLY A 231 4.70 23.13 -16.72
#